data_AF-A0A0V0XE90-F1
#
_entry.id   AF-A0A0V0XE90-F1
#
_cell.length_a   1.000
_cell.length_b   1.000
_cell.length_c   1.000
_cell.angle_alpha   90.00
_cell.angle_beta   90.00
_cell.angle_gamma   90.00
#
_symmetry.space_group_name_H-M   'P 1'
#
loop_
_entity.id
_entity.type
_entity.pdbx_description
1 polymer ?
#
loop_
_entity_poly.entity_id
_entity_poly.type
_entity_poly.pdbx_seq_one_letter_code
_entity_poly.pdbx_strand_id
1 'polypeptide(L)'
;MSRNTLYIVQSELNAVVATLRRSQRLLGGVPQGQDPLLRSFFDLREVLSSVQSLADVAPSVFVAPFLDVILSDHTGGTATEQALVSVDKFLSYGLFDPACITAASAVQQIAEAVTRARFVGTDPSFDEVVILRILQVLRALLLSPAGALLTDET
;
A
#
# COMPACT_ATOMS: atom_id res chain seq x y z
N MET A 1 -12.24 8.19 17.83
CA MET A 1 -11.17 7.37 17.23
C MET A 1 -10.85 7.70 15.77
N SER A 2 -11.68 8.48 15.04
CA SER A 2 -11.50 8.76 13.59
C SER A 2 -10.30 9.63 13.20
N ARG A 3 -9.86 10.56 14.07
CA ARG A 3 -8.77 11.49 13.72
C ARG A 3 -7.42 10.78 13.60
N ASN A 4 -7.19 9.73 14.38
CA ASN A 4 -5.90 9.04 14.42
C ASN A 4 -5.65 8.19 13.15
N THR A 5 -6.69 7.60 12.56
CA THR A 5 -6.55 6.74 11.38
C THR A 5 -6.21 7.53 10.12
N LEU A 6 -6.74 8.75 9.98
CA LEU A 6 -6.38 9.65 8.88
C LEU A 6 -4.89 10.04 8.92
N TYR A 7 -4.36 10.34 10.11
CA TYR A 7 -2.93 10.64 10.28
C TYR A 7 -2.02 9.44 9.98
N ILE A 8 -2.46 8.22 10.28
CA ILE A 8 -1.74 6.98 9.91
C ILE A 8 -1.56 6.89 8.40
N VAL A 9 -2.64 7.06 7.63
CA VAL A 9 -2.55 6.99 6.15
C VAL A 9 -1.68 8.12 5.60
N GLN A 10 -1.81 9.34 6.14
CA GLN A 10 -0.97 10.47 5.73
C GLN A 10 0.52 10.25 6.05
N SER A 11 0.85 9.66 7.20
CA SER A 11 2.24 9.39 7.58
C SER A 11 2.86 8.33 6.67
N GLU A 12 2.15 7.23 6.42
CA GLU A 12 2.63 6.17 5.53
C GLU A 12 2.76 6.65 4.07
N LEU A 13 1.80 7.46 3.60
CA LEU A 13 1.89 8.12 2.29
C LEU A 13 3.19 8.93 2.16
N ASN A 14 3.51 9.75 3.16
CA ASN A 14 4.72 10.56 3.13
C ASN A 14 5.99 9.70 3.13
N ALA A 15 5.98 8.58 3.86
CA ALA A 15 7.11 7.67 3.93
C ALA A 15 7.37 6.97 2.58
N VAL A 16 6.33 6.49 1.90
CA VAL A 16 6.44 5.86 0.57
C VAL A 16 6.84 6.88 -0.50
N VAL A 17 6.28 8.09 -0.48
CA VAL A 17 6.67 9.15 -1.42
C VAL A 17 8.16 9.51 -1.24
N ALA A 18 8.68 9.52 -0.01
CA ALA A 18 10.08 9.78 0.26
C ALA A 18 11.00 8.69 -0.32
N THR A 19 10.64 7.41 -0.19
CA THR A 19 11.42 6.30 -0.76
C THR A 19 11.34 6.27 -2.29
N LEU A 20 10.16 6.48 -2.89
CA LEU A 20 10.00 6.57 -4.35
C LEU A 20 10.87 7.68 -4.97
N ARG A 21 10.86 8.88 -4.39
CA ARG A 21 11.71 10.00 -4.87
C ARG A 21 13.20 9.69 -4.75
N ARG A 22 13.60 8.93 -3.72
CA ARG A 22 14.99 8.50 -3.56
C ARG A 22 15.36 7.47 -4.64
N SER A 23 14.50 6.48 -4.89
CA SER A 23 14.71 5.46 -5.90
C SER A 23 14.83 6.06 -7.31
N GLN A 24 13.96 7.02 -7.68
CA GLN A 24 14.05 7.72 -8.98
C GLN A 24 15.39 8.41 -9.21
N ARG A 25 15.93 9.09 -8.19
CA ARG A 25 17.23 9.78 -8.27
C ARG A 25 18.37 8.80 -8.53
N LEU A 26 18.29 7.59 -7.98
CA LEU A 26 19.33 6.57 -8.10
C LEU A 26 19.23 5.79 -9.41
N LEU A 27 18.01 5.55 -9.90
CA LEU A 27 17.74 4.78 -11.11
C LEU A 27 17.76 5.64 -12.39
N GLY A 28 18.07 6.94 -12.29
CA GLY A 28 18.13 7.85 -13.44
C GLY A 28 16.78 8.07 -14.12
N GLY A 29 15.67 7.90 -13.39
CA GLY A 29 14.31 7.86 -13.92
C GLY A 29 13.71 9.22 -14.32
N VAL A 30 12.65 9.13 -15.13
CA VAL A 30 11.76 10.15 -15.73
C VAL A 30 11.73 11.52 -15.01
N PRO A 31 11.75 12.66 -15.74
CA PRO A 31 11.68 14.00 -15.14
C PRO A 31 10.53 14.14 -14.14
N GLN A 32 10.82 14.84 -13.03
CA GLN A 32 9.90 15.07 -11.92
C GLN A 32 8.54 15.57 -12.43
N GLY A 33 7.49 14.77 -12.23
CA GLY A 33 6.11 15.11 -12.61
C GLY A 33 5.40 14.11 -13.55
N GLN A 34 6.11 13.12 -14.11
CA GLN A 34 5.52 12.13 -15.02
C GLN A 34 5.40 10.70 -14.44
N ASP A 35 5.90 10.45 -13.22
CA ASP A 35 5.75 9.13 -12.61
C ASP A 35 4.28 8.91 -12.16
N PRO A 36 3.56 7.94 -12.74
CA PRO A 36 2.17 7.66 -12.39
C PRO A 36 2.01 7.27 -10.91
N LEU A 37 3.01 6.63 -10.28
CA LEU A 37 2.97 6.26 -8.87
C LEU A 37 2.98 7.50 -7.97
N LEU A 38 3.89 8.44 -8.23
CA LEU A 38 3.93 9.69 -7.49
C LEU A 38 2.63 10.48 -7.69
N ARG A 39 2.08 10.49 -8.92
CA ARG A 39 0.81 11.14 -9.21
C ARG A 39 -0.34 10.56 -8.39
N SER A 40 -0.44 9.22 -8.32
CA SER A 40 -1.43 8.50 -7.52
C SER A 40 -1.38 8.93 -6.04
N PHE A 41 -0.19 9.10 -5.47
CA PHE A 41 -0.05 9.62 -4.10
C PHE A 41 -0.37 11.11 -3.95
N PHE A 42 -0.14 11.94 -4.97
CA PHE A 42 -0.59 13.33 -4.95
C PHE A 42 -2.12 13.41 -4.96
N ASP A 43 -2.78 12.63 -5.80
CA ASP A 43 -4.23 12.59 -5.88
C ASP A 43 -4.83 12.06 -4.56
N LEU A 44 -4.24 11.02 -3.96
CA LEU A 44 -4.63 10.55 -2.63
C LEU A 44 -4.47 11.64 -1.55
N ARG A 45 -3.40 12.43 -1.60
CA ARG A 45 -3.18 13.52 -0.64
C ARG A 45 -4.28 14.58 -0.72
N GLU A 46 -4.71 14.94 -1.93
CA GLU A 46 -5.82 15.88 -2.13
C GLU A 46 -7.12 15.32 -1.54
N VAL A 47 -7.43 14.05 -1.82
CA VAL A 47 -8.59 13.34 -1.23
C VAL A 47 -8.54 13.41 0.30
N LEU A 48 -7.42 13.00 0.91
CA LEU A 48 -7.27 12.97 2.37
C LEU A 48 -7.30 14.37 3.00
N SER A 49 -6.94 15.41 2.27
CA SER A 49 -7.00 16.80 2.74
C SER A 49 -8.40 17.39 2.66
N SER A 50 -9.27 16.83 1.81
CA SER A 50 -10.65 17.28 1.61
C SER A 50 -11.66 16.68 2.59
N VAL A 51 -11.30 15.62 3.32
CA VAL A 51 -12.19 14.88 4.23
C VAL A 51 -11.85 15.15 5.70
N GLN A 52 -12.86 15.04 6.58
CA GLN A 52 -12.65 15.19 8.04
C GLN A 52 -12.33 13.86 8.72
N SER A 53 -12.76 12.74 8.12
CA SER A 53 -12.61 11.39 8.65
C SER A 53 -12.21 10.43 7.55
N LEU A 54 -11.37 9.45 7.88
CA LEU A 54 -11.05 8.37 6.94
C LEU A 54 -12.28 7.51 6.60
N ALA A 55 -13.31 7.49 7.46
CA ALA A 55 -14.56 6.80 7.20
C ALA A 55 -15.34 7.34 5.98
N ASP A 56 -15.05 8.58 5.56
CA ASP A 56 -15.66 9.22 4.38
C ASP A 56 -14.97 8.81 3.06
N VAL A 57 -13.91 8.00 3.15
CA VAL A 57 -13.11 7.55 2.01
C VAL A 57 -13.24 6.03 1.90
N ALA A 58 -13.61 5.54 0.72
CA ALA A 58 -13.65 4.10 0.48
C ALA A 58 -12.26 3.48 0.68
N PRO A 59 -12.11 2.35 1.39
CA PRO A 59 -10.79 1.81 1.72
C PRO A 59 -9.91 1.48 0.51
N SER A 60 -10.53 1.11 -0.61
CA SER A 60 -9.84 0.87 -1.88
C SER A 60 -9.11 2.11 -2.39
N VAL A 61 -9.67 3.31 -2.17
CA VAL A 61 -9.09 4.57 -2.66
C VAL A 61 -7.76 4.88 -1.99
N PHE A 62 -7.66 4.68 -0.67
CA PHE A 62 -6.43 5.01 0.03
C PHE A 62 -5.37 3.91 -0.04
N VAL A 63 -5.75 2.64 -0.23
CA VAL A 63 -4.78 1.55 -0.31
C VAL A 63 -4.21 1.37 -1.71
N ALA A 64 -4.99 1.66 -2.77
CA ALA A 64 -4.58 1.44 -4.17
C ALA A 64 -3.19 1.99 -4.53
N PRO A 65 -2.81 3.25 -4.17
CA PRO A 65 -1.48 3.77 -4.51
C PRO A 65 -0.32 2.96 -3.90
N PHE A 66 -0.54 2.33 -2.74
CA PHE A 66 0.45 1.46 -2.12
C PHE A 66 0.55 0.12 -2.84
N LEU A 67 -0.57 -0.43 -3.30
CA LEU A 67 -0.62 -1.66 -4.08
C LEU A 67 0.02 -1.48 -5.46
N ASP A 68 -0.17 -0.33 -6.10
CA ASP A 68 0.48 0.03 -7.36
C ASP A 68 2.01 0.01 -7.23
N VAL A 69 2.55 0.46 -6.10
CA VAL A 69 4.00 0.38 -5.80
C VAL A 69 4.45 -1.07 -5.66
N ILE A 70 3.68 -1.91 -4.96
CA ILE A 70 3.98 -3.33 -4.77
C ILE A 70 4.00 -4.09 -6.10
N LEU A 71 3.10 -3.74 -7.02
CA LEU A 71 2.97 -4.36 -8.34
C LEU A 71 3.94 -3.80 -9.39
N SER A 72 4.63 -2.71 -9.10
CA SER A 72 5.50 -2.05 -10.08
C SER A 72 6.89 -2.66 -10.12
N ASP A 73 7.23 -3.28 -11.26
CA ASP A 73 8.56 -3.79 -11.60
C ASP A 73 9.66 -2.70 -11.69
N HIS A 74 9.27 -1.42 -11.65
CA HIS A 74 10.19 -0.28 -11.79
C HIS A 74 10.46 0.45 -10.48
N THR A 75 9.95 -0.09 -9.37
CA THR A 75 10.22 0.46 -8.03
C THR A 75 11.46 -0.20 -7.44
N GLY A 76 12.34 0.61 -6.83
CA GLY A 76 13.47 0.06 -6.08
C GLY A 76 12.96 -0.70 -4.84
N GLY A 77 13.62 -1.79 -4.45
CA GLY A 77 13.15 -2.69 -3.37
C GLY A 77 12.82 -1.98 -2.05
N THR A 78 13.50 -0.87 -1.73
CA THR A 78 13.19 -0.04 -0.54
C THR A 78 11.83 0.65 -0.59
N ALA A 79 11.34 1.03 -1.77
CA ALA A 79 10.02 1.62 -1.94
C ALA A 79 8.92 0.54 -1.82
N THR A 80 9.15 -0.61 -2.45
CA THR A 80 8.29 -1.80 -2.34
C THR A 80 8.18 -2.28 -0.90
N GLU A 81 9.31 -2.40 -0.18
CA GLU A 81 9.34 -2.75 1.24
C GLU A 81 8.50 -1.77 2.07
N GLN A 82 8.69 -0.46 1.85
CA GLN A 82 7.96 0.56 2.59
C GLN A 82 6.45 0.53 2.31
N ALA A 83 6.04 0.21 1.08
CA ALA A 83 4.63 0.03 0.74
C ALA A 83 4.03 -1.20 1.46
N LEU A 84 4.75 -2.33 1.50
CA LEU A 84 4.32 -3.53 2.24
C LEU A 84 4.19 -3.25 3.75
N VAL A 85 5.16 -2.56 4.34
CA VAL A 85 5.10 -2.13 5.76
C VAL A 85 3.89 -1.23 6.02
N SER A 86 3.54 -0.36 5.08
CA SER A 86 2.37 0.51 5.19
C SER A 86 1.07 -0.30 5.19
N VAL A 87 0.94 -1.26 4.28
CA VAL A 87 -0.23 -2.14 4.19
C VAL A 87 -0.37 -3.01 5.44
N ASP A 88 0.73 -3.58 5.95
CA ASP A 88 0.75 -4.35 7.20
C ASP A 88 0.24 -3.53 8.40
N LYS A 89 0.66 -2.26 8.50
CA LYS A 89 0.14 -1.32 9.51
C LYS A 89 -1.34 -1.05 9.34
N PHE A 90 -1.83 -0.86 8.11
CA PHE A 90 -3.25 -0.60 7.87
C PHE A 90 -4.12 -1.78 8.33
N LEU A 91 -3.67 -3.01 8.05
CA LEU A 91 -4.32 -4.24 8.55
C LEU A 91 -4.26 -4.32 10.07
N SER A 92 -3.06 -4.13 10.64
CA SER A 92 -2.82 -4.23 12.09
C SER A 92 -3.59 -3.18 12.91
N TYR A 93 -3.81 -1.99 12.35
CA TYR A 93 -4.59 -0.93 12.98
C TYR A 93 -6.11 -1.02 12.68
N GLY A 94 -6.55 -2.03 11.93
CA GLY A 94 -7.97 -2.26 11.67
C GLY A 94 -8.62 -1.20 10.77
N LEU A 95 -7.89 -0.69 9.77
CA LEU A 95 -8.43 0.31 8.83
C LEU A 95 -9.44 -0.29 7.85
N PHE A 96 -9.55 -1.62 7.78
CA PHE A 96 -10.49 -2.36 6.95
C PHE A 96 -11.54 -3.04 7.85
N ASP A 97 -12.54 -2.28 8.28
CA ASP A 97 -13.62 -2.79 9.12
C ASP A 97 -14.55 -3.72 8.32
N PRO A 98 -14.76 -4.98 8.75
CA PRO A 98 -15.70 -5.90 8.11
C PRO A 98 -17.15 -5.40 8.04
N ALA A 99 -17.55 -4.48 8.91
CA ALA A 99 -18.87 -3.85 8.85
C ALA A 99 -19.00 -2.83 7.70
N CYS A 100 -17.88 -2.39 7.11
CA CYS A 100 -17.87 -1.47 5.98
C CYS A 100 -18.10 -2.24 4.67
N ILE A 101 -19.20 -1.93 3.98
CA ILE A 101 -19.61 -2.59 2.72
C ILE A 101 -18.51 -2.53 1.65
N THR A 102 -17.70 -1.46 1.63
CA THR A 102 -16.65 -1.26 0.62
C THR A 102 -15.29 -1.84 1.02
N ALA A 103 -15.13 -2.34 2.25
CA ALA A 103 -13.85 -2.89 2.73
C ALA A 103 -13.45 -4.19 2.00
N ALA A 104 -14.43 -5.01 1.59
CA ALA A 104 -14.16 -6.27 0.91
C ALA A 104 -13.37 -6.08 -0.40
N SER A 105 -13.70 -5.04 -1.17
CA SER A 105 -12.97 -4.71 -2.40
C SER A 105 -11.51 -4.37 -2.11
N ALA A 106 -11.23 -3.63 -1.04
CA ALA A 106 -9.87 -3.26 -0.66
C ALA A 106 -9.08 -4.48 -0.17
N VAL A 107 -9.70 -5.34 0.64
CA VAL A 107 -9.11 -6.60 1.12
C VAL A 107 -8.74 -7.52 -0.04
N GLN A 108 -9.62 -7.65 -1.02
CA GLN A 108 -9.35 -8.45 -2.22
C GLN A 108 -8.19 -7.87 -3.04
N GLN A 109 -8.17 -6.55 -3.24
CA GLN A 109 -7.05 -5.89 -3.93
C GLN A 109 -5.72 -6.11 -3.20
N ILE A 110 -5.71 -6.08 -1.86
CA ILE A 110 -4.50 -6.40 -1.09
C ILE A 110 -4.04 -7.83 -1.38
N ALA A 111 -4.94 -8.81 -1.24
CA ALA A 111 -4.62 -10.22 -1.47
C ALA A 111 -4.11 -10.46 -2.90
N GLU A 112 -4.78 -9.90 -3.89
CA GLU A 112 -4.40 -9.97 -5.31
C GLU A 112 -3.04 -9.32 -5.56
N ALA A 113 -2.80 -8.12 -5.03
CA ALA A 113 -1.55 -7.41 -5.21
C ALA A 113 -0.36 -8.19 -4.62
N VAL A 114 -0.48 -8.70 -3.39
CA VAL A 114 0.62 -9.41 -2.74
C VAL A 114 0.88 -10.81 -3.29
N THR A 115 -0.13 -11.46 -3.88
CA THR A 115 0.03 -12.76 -4.55
C THR A 115 0.58 -12.64 -5.97
N ARG A 116 0.30 -11.52 -6.66
CA ARG A 116 0.82 -11.26 -8.01
C ARG A 116 2.12 -10.48 -8.03
N ALA A 117 2.55 -9.94 -6.90
CA ALA A 117 3.78 -9.17 -6.85
C ALA A 117 4.97 -10.01 -7.32
N ARG A 118 5.78 -9.41 -8.20
CA ARG A 118 6.93 -10.06 -8.83
C ARG A 118 8.20 -9.48 -8.26
N PHE A 119 9.10 -10.35 -7.80
CA PHE A 119 10.40 -9.99 -7.25
C PHE A 119 11.44 -10.58 -8.16
N VAL A 120 11.75 -9.82 -9.21
CA VAL A 120 12.83 -10.11 -10.14
C VAL A 120 13.88 -9.04 -9.92
N GLY A 121 14.47 -9.04 -8.74
CA GLY A 121 15.49 -8.07 -8.37
C GLY A 121 16.84 -8.37 -9.03
N THR A 122 17.64 -7.32 -9.16
CA THR A 122 19.06 -7.41 -9.56
C THR A 122 19.97 -7.78 -8.39
N ASP A 123 19.47 -7.70 -7.14
CA ASP A 123 20.16 -8.04 -5.90
C ASP A 123 19.31 -9.03 -5.07
N PRO A 124 19.74 -10.31 -4.96
CA PRO A 124 19.00 -11.37 -4.26
C PRO A 124 18.69 -11.04 -2.79
N SER A 125 19.51 -10.21 -2.13
CA SER A 125 19.32 -9.89 -0.71
C SER A 125 18.08 -9.04 -0.45
N PHE A 126 17.72 -8.15 -1.39
CA PHE A 126 16.50 -7.36 -1.29
C PHE A 126 15.26 -8.21 -1.55
N ASP A 127 15.33 -9.17 -2.48
CA ASP A 127 14.22 -10.04 -2.80
C ASP A 127 13.79 -10.88 -1.59
N GLU A 128 14.73 -11.42 -0.82
CA GLU A 128 14.43 -12.17 0.41
C GLU A 128 13.69 -11.33 1.45
N VAL A 129 14.12 -10.07 1.67
CA VAL A 129 13.47 -9.15 2.61
C VAL A 129 12.06 -8.82 2.15
N VAL A 130 11.87 -8.53 0.87
CA VAL A 130 10.56 -8.18 0.32
C VAL A 130 9.62 -9.39 0.35
N ILE A 131 10.08 -10.58 0.01
CA ILE A 131 9.31 -11.83 0.16
C ILE A 131 8.89 -12.04 1.61
N LEU A 132 9.79 -11.84 2.57
CA LEU A 132 9.44 -11.92 3.99
C LEU A 132 8.36 -10.90 4.37
N ARG A 133 8.40 -9.68 3.82
CA ARG A 133 7.36 -8.66 4.05
C ARG A 133 6.02 -9.06 3.46
N ILE A 134 5.97 -9.70 2.31
CA ILE A 134 4.71 -10.23 1.74
C ILE A 134 4.11 -11.29 2.66
N LEU A 135 4.93 -12.21 3.14
CA LEU A 135 4.45 -13.25 4.07
C LEU A 135 3.91 -12.63 5.35
N GLN A 136 4.51 -11.54 5.83
CA GLN A 136 4.00 -10.78 6.97
C GLN A 136 2.65 -10.13 6.66
N VAL A 137 2.49 -9.49 5.49
CA VAL A 137 1.21 -8.89 5.08
C VAL A 137 0.12 -9.96 4.92
N LEU A 138 0.41 -11.07 4.26
CA LEU A 138 -0.51 -12.20 4.12
C LEU A 138 -0.94 -12.75 5.49
N ARG A 139 0.02 -12.93 6.40
CA ARG A 139 -0.26 -13.35 7.77
C ARG A 139 -1.14 -12.34 8.50
N ALA A 140 -0.81 -11.05 8.42
CA ALA A 140 -1.59 -9.99 9.06
C ALA A 140 -3.01 -9.95 8.50
N LEU A 141 -3.16 -10.08 7.18
CA LEU A 141 -4.46 -10.12 6.52
C LEU A 141 -5.31 -11.28 7.01
N LEU A 142 -4.77 -12.51 6.96
CA LEU A 142 -5.46 -13.73 7.38
C LEU A 142 -5.83 -13.74 8.87
N LEU A 143 -5.02 -13.11 9.73
CA LEU A 143 -5.27 -13.06 11.17
C LEU A 143 -6.06 -11.82 11.62
N SER A 144 -6.27 -10.85 10.72
CA SER A 144 -7.06 -9.66 11.00
C SER A 144 -8.57 -9.95 10.86
N PRO A 145 -9.44 -9.15 11.51
CA PRO A 145 -10.89 -9.22 11.26
C PRO A 145 -11.26 -9.07 9.78
N ALA A 146 -10.47 -8.29 9.03
CA ALA A 146 -10.66 -8.06 7.60
C ALA A 146 -10.47 -9.34 6.76
N GLY A 147 -9.75 -10.34 7.27
CA GLY A 147 -9.59 -11.64 6.61
C GLY A 147 -10.90 -12.39 6.39
N ALA A 148 -11.94 -12.11 7.18
CA ALA A 148 -13.28 -12.67 6.97
C ALA A 148 -13.97 -12.17 5.69
N LEU A 149 -13.44 -11.11 5.06
CA LEU A 149 -13.93 -10.57 3.79
C LEU A 149 -13.28 -11.26 2.57
N LEU A 150 -12.31 -12.14 2.77
CA LEU A 150 -11.70 -12.90 1.68
C LEU A 150 -12.69 -13.92 1.14
N THR A 151 -12.80 -13.97 -0.19
CA THR A 151 -13.62 -14.93 -0.92
C THR A 151 -12.74 -15.89 -1.70
N ASP A 152 -13.19 -17.13 -1.88
CA ASP A 152 -12.45 -18.18 -2.61
C ASP A 152 -12.27 -17.91 -4.13
N GLU A 153 -12.73 -16.78 -4.66
CA GLU A 153 -12.52 -16.41 -6.06
C GLU A 153 -11.28 -15.52 -6.23
N THR A 154 -10.18 -16.12 -6.72
CA THR A 154 -9.07 -15.44 -7.40
C THR A 154 -8.60 -16.25 -8.59
#